data_AF-X1I6Q0-F1
#
_entry.id   AF-X1I6Q0-F1
#
_cell.length_a   1.000
_cell.length_b   1.000
_cell.length_c   1.000
_cell.angle_alpha   90.00
_cell.angle_beta   90.00
_cell.angle_gamma   90.00
#
_symmetry.space_group_name_H-M   'P 1'
#
loop_
_entity.id
_entity.type
_entity.pdbx_description
1 polymer ?
#
loop_
_entity_poly.entity_id
_entity_poly.type
_entity_poly.pdbx_seq_one_letter_code
_entity_poly.pdbx_strand_id
1 'polypeptide(L)'
;MLTPEERNLVYQRAYLPEHLIDYVESISGAEAYLHYDHLCFTTGNHLIFIGYPLRTQSNTQQAYESMCGRFQPVTVAVIAPQLWFPSHTCQNWSEDAYYQLVLPVPHFHPDVAYMVRRAARELQVVQGKFGREHQKLVEEFLSGHELTQEQRFIFK
;
A
#
# COMPACT_ATOMS: atom_id res chain seq x y z
N MET A 1 -10.72 9.17 -11.23
CA MET A 1 -11.48 8.34 -10.28
C MET A 1 -11.78 6.95 -10.82
N LEU A 2 -11.57 5.94 -9.98
CA LEU A 2 -11.96 4.55 -10.23
C LEU A 2 -13.48 4.32 -10.12
N THR A 3 -14.04 3.48 -10.97
CA THR A 3 -15.41 2.96 -10.78
C THR A 3 -15.45 1.89 -9.66
N PRO A 4 -16.63 1.59 -9.09
CA PRO A 4 -16.76 0.51 -8.10
C PRO A 4 -16.26 -0.85 -8.61
N GLU A 5 -16.48 -1.16 -9.88
CA GLU A 5 -16.01 -2.40 -10.52
C GLU A 5 -14.49 -2.43 -10.61
N GLU A 6 -13.85 -1.30 -10.96
CA GLU A 6 -12.40 -1.18 -11.01
C GLU A 6 -11.80 -1.29 -9.60
N ARG A 7 -12.39 -0.64 -8.58
CA ARG A 7 -11.94 -0.77 -7.19
C ARG A 7 -11.99 -2.23 -6.73
N ASN A 8 -13.08 -2.95 -7.05
CA ASN A 8 -13.21 -4.36 -6.70
C ASN A 8 -12.16 -5.23 -7.44
N LEU A 9 -11.90 -4.96 -8.72
CA LEU A 9 -10.84 -5.64 -9.47
C LEU A 9 -9.47 -5.44 -8.82
N VAL A 10 -9.15 -4.21 -8.40
CA VAL A 10 -7.90 -3.90 -7.70
C VAL A 10 -7.81 -4.71 -6.41
N TYR A 11 -8.84 -4.70 -5.57
CA TYR A 11 -8.82 -5.44 -4.30
C TYR A 11 -8.69 -6.96 -4.47
N GLN A 12 -9.29 -7.55 -5.50
CA GLN A 12 -9.14 -8.97 -5.81
C GLN A 12 -7.74 -9.36 -6.27
N ARG A 13 -6.97 -8.37 -6.75
CA ARG A 13 -5.63 -8.56 -7.33
C ARG A 13 -4.55 -7.87 -6.50
N ALA A 14 -4.89 -7.28 -5.36
CA ALA A 14 -3.95 -6.59 -4.50
C ALA A 14 -2.94 -7.57 -3.89
N TYR A 15 -1.66 -7.22 -3.92
CA TYR A 15 -0.58 -8.01 -3.30
C TYR A 15 0.50 -7.14 -2.65
N LEU A 16 0.30 -5.82 -2.62
CA LEU A 16 1.10 -4.86 -1.87
C LEU A 16 0.19 -3.85 -1.16
N PRO A 17 0.66 -3.23 -0.07
CA PRO A 17 -0.09 -2.21 0.66
C PRO A 17 -0.58 -1.06 -0.23
N GLU A 18 0.21 -0.63 -1.21
CA GLU A 18 -0.13 0.51 -2.08
C GLU A 18 -1.23 0.16 -3.11
N HIS A 19 -1.63 -1.12 -3.23
CA HIS A 19 -2.85 -1.52 -3.94
C HIS A 19 -4.11 -1.33 -3.10
N LEU A 20 -3.98 -1.08 -1.79
CA LEU A 20 -5.11 -0.75 -0.93
C LEU A 20 -5.49 0.71 -1.15
N ILE A 21 -6.41 0.93 -2.08
CA ILE A 21 -6.82 2.27 -2.53
C ILE A 21 -7.18 3.15 -1.34
N ASP A 22 -8.06 2.68 -0.46
CA ASP A 22 -8.55 3.48 0.66
C ASP A 22 -7.44 3.83 1.66
N TYR A 23 -6.41 3.00 1.78
CA TYR A 23 -5.22 3.29 2.60
C TYR A 23 -4.39 4.43 1.98
N VAL A 24 -4.07 4.34 0.69
CA VAL A 24 -3.23 5.35 0.02
C VAL A 24 -3.98 6.68 -0.11
N GLU A 25 -5.25 6.67 -0.51
CA GLU A 25 -6.05 7.89 -0.62
C GLU A 25 -6.18 8.60 0.74
N SER A 26 -6.39 7.85 1.82
CA SER A 26 -6.53 8.43 3.17
C SER A 26 -5.25 9.08 3.68
N ILE A 27 -4.07 8.50 3.40
CA ILE A 27 -2.79 9.02 3.90
C ILE A 27 -2.25 10.14 3.02
N SER A 28 -2.38 10.02 1.71
CA SER A 28 -1.78 10.97 0.76
C SER A 28 -2.70 12.11 0.35
N GLY A 29 -4.02 11.95 0.53
CA GLY A 29 -5.03 12.83 -0.07
C GLY A 29 -5.05 12.77 -1.60
N ALA A 30 -4.34 11.82 -2.21
CA ALA A 30 -4.32 11.63 -3.65
C ALA A 30 -5.55 10.86 -4.13
N GLU A 31 -5.87 11.01 -5.41
CA GLU A 31 -6.98 10.31 -6.06
C GLU A 31 -6.47 9.14 -6.89
N ALA A 32 -7.09 7.97 -6.76
CA ALA A 32 -6.69 6.76 -7.47
C ALA A 32 -7.23 6.66 -8.92
N TYR A 33 -6.39 6.09 -9.78
CA TYR A 33 -6.67 5.81 -11.19
C TYR A 33 -6.10 4.44 -11.58
N LEU A 34 -6.81 3.74 -12.45
CA LEU A 34 -6.36 2.50 -13.07
C LEU A 34 -6.11 2.79 -14.54
N HIS A 35 -4.94 2.39 -15.03
CA HIS A 35 -4.61 2.51 -16.45
C HIS A 35 -3.82 1.28 -16.88
N TYR A 36 -4.28 0.64 -17.96
CA TYR A 36 -3.91 -0.73 -18.28
C TYR A 36 -4.17 -1.67 -17.09
N ASP A 37 -3.12 -2.20 -16.47
CA ASP A 37 -3.18 -3.08 -15.29
C ASP A 37 -2.39 -2.49 -14.12
N HIS A 38 -2.14 -1.18 -14.12
CA HIS A 38 -1.34 -0.49 -13.10
C HIS A 38 -2.16 0.58 -12.40
N LEU A 39 -1.93 0.68 -11.08
CA LEU A 39 -2.53 1.71 -10.24
C LEU A 39 -1.63 2.94 -10.22
N CYS A 40 -2.25 4.12 -10.24
CA CYS A 40 -1.56 5.35 -9.91
C CYS A 40 -2.45 6.28 -9.10
N PHE A 41 -1.80 7.22 -8.42
CA PHE A 41 -2.47 8.22 -7.62
C PHE A 41 -1.98 9.60 -8.00
N THR A 42 -2.87 10.58 -8.05
CA THR A 42 -2.51 11.96 -8.36
C THR A 42 -2.89 12.91 -7.24
N THR A 43 -1.98 13.80 -6.87
CA THR A 43 -2.24 14.89 -5.93
C THR A 43 -1.59 16.18 -6.45
N GLY A 44 -2.41 17.17 -6.84
CA GLY A 44 -1.93 18.33 -7.58
C GLY A 44 -1.16 17.93 -8.84
N ASN A 45 0.09 18.37 -8.96
CA ASN A 45 0.99 18.04 -10.08
C ASN A 45 1.95 16.87 -9.79
N HIS A 46 1.65 16.07 -8.78
CA HIS A 46 2.45 14.90 -8.40
C HIS A 46 1.72 13.61 -8.80
N LEU A 47 2.46 12.67 -9.38
CA LEU A 47 1.98 11.33 -9.72
C LEU A 47 2.71 10.29 -8.87
N ILE A 48 1.97 9.38 -8.25
CA ILE A 48 2.52 8.20 -7.60
C ILE A 48 2.18 7.02 -8.51
N PHE A 49 3.20 6.43 -9.14
CA PHE A 49 3.05 5.30 -10.04
C PHE A 49 3.41 3.98 -9.35
N ILE A 50 2.46 3.05 -9.33
CA ILE A 50 2.67 1.71 -8.80
C ILE A 50 3.00 0.78 -9.96
N GLY A 51 4.28 0.49 -10.15
CA GLY A 51 4.82 -0.34 -11.23
C GLY A 51 4.64 -1.84 -11.05
N TYR A 52 3.89 -2.24 -10.03
CA TYR A 52 3.47 -3.61 -9.74
C TYR A 52 2.14 -3.89 -10.45
N PRO A 53 2.12 -4.65 -11.56
CA PRO A 53 0.91 -4.85 -12.32
C PRO A 53 -0.06 -5.78 -11.59
N LEU A 54 -1.37 -5.54 -11.74
CA LEU A 54 -2.45 -6.39 -11.22
C LEU A 54 -2.64 -7.67 -12.04
N ARG A 55 -2.02 -7.76 -13.23
CA ARG A 55 -2.01 -8.91 -14.13
C ARG A 55 -0.60 -9.17 -14.69
N THR A 56 -0.30 -10.42 -15.02
CA THR A 56 1.07 -10.89 -15.33
C THR A 56 1.67 -10.36 -16.63
N GLN A 57 0.88 -9.79 -17.54
CA GLN A 57 1.33 -9.41 -18.89
C GLN A 57 1.17 -7.90 -19.16
N SER A 58 1.73 -7.06 -18.29
CA SER A 58 1.71 -5.61 -18.51
C SER A 58 3.11 -5.05 -18.75
N ASN A 59 3.24 -4.20 -19.76
CA ASN A 59 4.47 -3.44 -20.01
C ASN A 59 4.48 -2.20 -19.10
N THR A 60 5.17 -2.32 -17.96
CA THR A 60 5.24 -1.27 -16.93
C THR A 60 5.79 0.06 -17.46
N GLN A 61 6.81 0.03 -18.32
CA GLN A 61 7.37 1.25 -18.92
C GLN A 61 6.33 1.97 -19.78
N GLN A 62 5.63 1.24 -20.65
CA GLN A 62 4.59 1.81 -21.49
C GLN A 62 3.43 2.39 -20.66
N ALA A 63 3.02 1.69 -19.60
CA ALA A 63 1.99 2.17 -18.69
C ALA A 63 2.40 3.49 -18.02
N TYR A 64 3.63 3.56 -17.53
CA TYR A 64 4.20 4.79 -16.95
C TYR A 64 4.23 5.95 -17.95
N GLU A 65 4.76 5.74 -19.15
CA GLU A 65 4.88 6.78 -20.18
C GLU A 65 3.50 7.30 -20.59
N SER A 66 2.53 6.39 -20.74
CA SER A 66 1.14 6.74 -21.06
C SER A 66 0.49 7.57 -19.95
N MET A 67 0.70 7.21 -18.68
CA MET A 67 0.19 7.98 -17.54
C MET A 67 0.86 9.35 -17.42
N CYS A 68 2.17 9.44 -17.63
CA CYS A 68 2.88 10.73 -17.65
C CYS A 68 2.36 11.62 -18.78
N GLY A 69 2.09 11.07 -19.96
CA GLY A 69 1.47 11.81 -21.06
C GLY A 69 0.05 12.30 -20.74
N ARG A 70 -0.74 11.50 -20.02
CA ARG A 70 -2.12 11.82 -19.62
C ARG A 70 -2.18 12.91 -18.55
N PHE A 71 -1.38 12.79 -17.49
CA PHE A 71 -1.47 13.65 -16.31
C PHE A 71 -0.47 14.81 -16.32
N GLN A 72 0.55 14.75 -17.17
CA GLN A 72 1.61 15.76 -17.28
C GLN A 72 2.18 16.20 -15.92
N PRO A 73 2.61 15.25 -15.05
CA PRO A 73 3.04 15.58 -13.70
C PRO A 73 4.39 16.34 -13.72
N VAL A 74 4.58 17.21 -12.74
CA VAL A 74 5.87 17.88 -12.49
C VAL A 74 6.85 16.95 -11.78
N THR A 75 6.34 16.07 -10.91
CA THR A 75 7.14 15.09 -10.18
C THR A 75 6.44 13.74 -10.17
N VAL A 76 7.22 12.65 -10.18
CA VAL A 76 6.70 11.29 -10.13
C VAL A 76 7.43 10.49 -9.06
N ALA A 77 6.67 9.90 -8.13
CA ALA A 77 7.14 8.82 -7.27
C ALA A 77 6.87 7.49 -7.99
N VAL A 78 7.87 6.60 -8.03
CA VAL A 78 7.76 5.30 -8.71
C VAL A 78 8.08 4.19 -7.73
N ILE A 79 7.13 3.28 -7.54
CA ILE A 79 7.28 2.09 -6.70
C ILE A 79 7.21 0.89 -7.64
N ALA A 80 8.33 0.24 -7.92
CA ALA A 80 8.41 -0.83 -8.90
C ALA A 80 9.47 -1.88 -8.51
N PRO A 81 9.28 -3.16 -8.89
CA PRO A 81 10.26 -4.21 -8.59
C PRO A 81 11.58 -4.01 -9.36
N GLN A 82 11.52 -3.35 -10.51
CA GLN A 82 12.69 -2.97 -11.29
C GLN A 82 12.42 -1.61 -11.93
N LEU A 83 13.36 -0.68 -11.74
CA LEU A 83 13.34 0.62 -12.39
C LEU A 83 14.05 0.54 -13.74
N TRP A 84 13.44 1.13 -14.77
CA TRP A 84 13.95 1.19 -16.15
C TRP A 84 14.57 2.56 -16.49
N PHE A 85 14.61 3.48 -15.54
CA PHE A 85 15.21 4.79 -15.72
C PHE A 85 16.70 4.78 -15.31
N PRO A 86 17.52 5.69 -15.86
CA PRO A 86 18.87 5.88 -15.35
C PRO A 86 18.85 6.34 -13.90
N SER A 87 19.72 5.78 -13.05
CA SER A 87 19.75 6.08 -11.61
C SER A 87 19.92 7.57 -11.29
N HIS A 88 20.62 8.32 -12.14
CA HIS A 88 20.83 9.77 -11.96
C HIS A 88 19.55 10.61 -12.14
N THR A 89 18.47 10.04 -12.68
CA THR A 89 17.16 10.72 -12.78
C THR A 89 16.35 10.63 -11.49
N CYS A 90 16.71 9.71 -10.59
CA CYS A 90 16.04 9.49 -9.32
C CYS A 90 16.71 10.35 -8.23
N GLN A 91 15.97 11.32 -7.69
CA GLN A 91 16.49 12.17 -6.60
C GLN A 91 16.57 11.42 -5.27
N ASN A 92 15.59 10.57 -4.98
CA ASN A 92 15.50 9.78 -3.76
C ASN A 92 15.34 8.31 -4.13
N TRP A 93 16.33 7.49 -3.75
CA TRP A 93 16.31 6.04 -3.94
C TRP A 93 16.14 5.36 -2.59
N SER A 94 15.14 4.50 -2.49
CA SER A 94 14.90 3.64 -1.33
C SER A 94 14.47 2.26 -1.80
N GLU A 95 14.76 1.24 -1.00
CA GLU A 95 14.36 -0.13 -1.24
C GLU A 95 13.49 -0.60 -0.08
N ASP A 96 12.37 -1.25 -0.41
CA ASP A 96 11.45 -1.85 0.53
C ASP A 96 11.28 -3.34 0.24
N ALA A 97 10.94 -4.11 1.28
CA ALA A 97 10.67 -5.54 1.16
C ALA A 97 9.20 -5.81 1.50
N TYR A 98 8.48 -6.38 0.53
CA TYR A 98 7.09 -6.79 0.70
C TYR A 98 7.02 -8.31 0.90
N TYR A 99 6.26 -8.74 1.91
CA TYR A 99 6.02 -10.16 2.19
C TYR A 99 4.55 -10.48 1.99
N GLN A 100 4.26 -11.48 1.16
CA GLN A 100 2.91 -11.96 0.94
C GLN A 100 2.68 -13.27 1.69
N LEU A 101 1.62 -13.33 2.49
CA LEU A 101 1.16 -14.56 3.14
C LEU A 101 -0.04 -15.13 2.37
N VAL A 102 0.19 -16.23 1.65
CA VAL A 102 -0.89 -16.94 0.94
C VAL A 102 -1.75 -17.69 1.95
N LEU A 103 -3.06 -17.48 1.89
CA LEU A 103 -4.03 -18.14 2.74
C LEU A 103 -4.80 -19.24 1.98
N PRO A 104 -5.16 -20.35 2.65
CA PRO A 104 -4.80 -20.69 4.02
C PRO A 104 -3.30 -21.00 4.16
N VAL A 105 -2.70 -20.63 5.29
CA VAL A 105 -1.30 -20.98 5.57
C VAL A 105 -1.21 -22.49 5.75
N PRO A 106 -0.45 -23.21 4.91
CA PRO A 106 -0.47 -24.68 4.93
C PRO A 106 0.22 -25.25 6.17
N HIS A 107 1.30 -24.62 6.64
CA HIS A 107 2.07 -25.05 7.80
C HIS A 107 2.57 -23.86 8.59
N PHE A 108 2.45 -23.93 9.92
CA PHE A 108 3.03 -22.96 10.85
C PHE A 108 4.26 -23.55 11.52
N HIS A 109 5.25 -22.72 11.82
CA HIS A 109 6.29 -23.09 12.76
C HIS A 109 5.65 -23.48 14.12
N PRO A 110 6.10 -24.54 14.80
CA PRO A 110 5.47 -25.03 16.04
C PRO A 110 5.26 -23.95 17.10
N ASP A 111 6.21 -23.02 17.25
CA ASP A 111 6.16 -21.93 18.22
C ASP A 111 5.05 -20.92 17.88
N VAL A 112 4.95 -20.53 16.61
CA VAL A 112 3.88 -19.64 16.14
C VAL A 112 2.53 -20.32 16.31
N ALA A 113 2.43 -21.61 15.97
CA ALA A 113 1.21 -22.38 16.15
C ALA A 113 0.79 -22.47 17.63
N TYR A 114 1.74 -22.60 18.54
CA TYR A 114 1.49 -22.59 19.98
C TYR A 114 0.96 -21.23 20.45
N MET A 115 1.61 -20.12 20.05
CA MET A 115 1.17 -18.76 20.39
C MET A 115 -0.25 -18.49 19.91
N VAL A 116 -0.56 -18.83 18.65
CA VAL A 116 -1.90 -18.63 18.08
C VAL A 116 -2.95 -19.47 18.82
N ARG A 117 -2.66 -20.74 19.14
CA ARG A 117 -3.58 -21.59 19.91
C ARG A 117 -3.82 -21.07 21.31
N ARG A 118 -2.80 -20.51 21.97
CA ARG A 118 -2.95 -19.89 23.29
C ARG A 118 -3.83 -18.64 23.21
N ALA A 119 -3.51 -17.74 22.28
CA ALA A 119 -4.29 -16.52 22.05
C ALA A 119 -5.78 -16.84 21.79
N ALA A 120 -6.07 -17.88 21.00
CA ALA A 120 -7.43 -18.29 20.71
C ALA A 120 -8.25 -18.79 21.92
N ARG A 121 -7.60 -19.13 23.05
CA ARG A 121 -8.30 -19.51 24.30
C ARG A 121 -8.65 -18.30 25.16
N GLU A 122 -7.89 -17.22 25.02
CA GLU A 122 -7.94 -16.04 25.90
C GLU A 122 -8.59 -14.83 25.21
N LEU A 123 -8.60 -14.81 23.86
CA LEU A 123 -9.01 -13.66 23.06
C LEU A 123 -10.07 -14.05 22.03
N GLN A 124 -10.91 -13.07 21.69
CA GLN A 124 -11.86 -13.14 20.59
C GLN A 124 -11.52 -12.08 19.54
N VAL A 125 -11.55 -12.47 18.26
CA VAL A 125 -11.45 -11.52 17.15
C VAL A 125 -12.85 -11.10 16.74
N VAL A 126 -13.10 -9.80 16.73
CA VAL A 126 -14.36 -9.20 16.30
C VAL A 126 -14.09 -8.13 15.25
N GLN A 127 -15.00 -8.00 14.28
CA GLN A 127 -14.98 -6.88 13.34
C GLN A 127 -15.73 -5.71 13.98
N GLY A 128 -15.13 -4.52 13.93
CA GLY A 128 -15.69 -3.31 14.52
C GLY A 128 -15.30 -2.05 13.75
N LYS A 129 -15.92 -0.93 14.10
CA LYS A 129 -15.51 0.39 13.58
C LYS A 129 -14.47 1.00 14.50
N PHE A 130 -13.53 1.74 13.92
CA PHE A 130 -12.58 2.53 14.69
C PHE A 130 -13.31 3.51 15.62
N GLY A 131 -12.82 3.68 16.85
CA GLY A 131 -13.53 4.38 17.91
C GLY A 131 -12.62 4.69 19.08
N ARG A 132 -13.19 5.15 20.20
CA ARG A 132 -12.43 5.69 21.34
C ARG A 132 -11.41 4.70 21.92
N GLU A 133 -11.78 3.44 22.11
CA GLU A 133 -10.85 2.43 22.63
C GLU A 133 -9.67 2.19 21.68
N HIS A 134 -9.93 2.18 20.37
CA HIS A 134 -8.87 2.05 19.36
C HIS A 134 -7.94 3.27 19.37
N GLN A 135 -8.50 4.47 19.49
CA GLN A 135 -7.73 5.71 19.60
C GLN A 135 -6.83 5.69 20.84
N LYS A 136 -7.35 5.24 21.99
CA LYS A 136 -6.57 5.12 23.22
C LYS A 136 -5.38 4.18 23.06
N LEU A 137 -5.56 3.03 22.41
CA LEU A 137 -4.47 2.10 22.11
C LEU A 137 -3.40 2.73 21.20
N VAL A 138 -3.81 3.52 20.20
CA VAL A 138 -2.89 4.27 19.34
C VAL A 138 -2.12 5.31 20.16
N GLU A 139 -2.79 6.11 20.99
CA GLU A 139 -2.15 7.11 21.85
C GLU A 139 -1.15 6.48 22.82
N GLU A 140 -1.52 5.38 23.47
CA GLU A 140 -0.63 4.60 24.34
C GLU A 140 0.61 4.13 23.56
N PHE A 141 0.43 3.56 22.36
CA PHE A 141 1.53 3.15 21.49
C PHE A 141 2.45 4.33 21.13
N LEU A 142 1.90 5.46 20.67
CA LEU A 142 2.67 6.64 20.27
C LEU A 142 3.45 7.27 21.42
N SER A 143 2.90 7.19 22.64
CA SER A 143 3.55 7.73 23.85
C SER A 143 4.72 6.87 24.34
N GLY A 144 4.66 5.55 24.10
CA GLY A 144 5.63 4.58 24.58
C GLY A 144 6.77 4.25 23.61
N HIS A 145 6.74 4.77 22.38
CA HIS A 145 7.70 4.45 21.34
C HIS A 145 8.40 5.70 20.78
N GLU A 146 9.70 5.57 20.51
CA GLU A 146 10.45 6.55 19.75
C GLU A 146 10.09 6.42 18.26
N LEU A 147 9.34 7.39 17.75
CA LEU A 147 8.88 7.45 16.38
C LEU A 147 9.33 8.74 15.73
N THR A 148 9.62 8.69 14.44
CA THR A 148 9.95 9.88 13.66
C THR A 148 8.74 10.81 13.53
N GLN A 149 8.98 12.05 13.12
CA GLN A 149 7.90 13.02 12.93
C GLN A 149 6.93 12.57 11.83
N GLU A 150 7.45 11.97 10.77
CA GLU A 150 6.70 11.43 9.63
C GLU A 150 5.81 10.27 10.07
N GLN A 151 6.35 9.35 10.89
CA GLN A 151 5.58 8.24 11.44
C GLN A 151 4.46 8.73 12.36
N ARG A 152 4.70 9.76 13.17
CA ARG A 152 3.68 10.37 14.01
C ARG A 152 2.60 11.11 13.21
N PHE A 153 2.93 11.64 12.03
CA PHE A 153 1.97 12.33 11.17
C PHE A 153 0.87 11.39 10.65
N ILE A 154 1.20 10.11 10.40
CA ILE A 154 0.23 9.10 9.93
C ILE A 154 -0.95 8.91 10.90
N PHE A 155 -0.73 9.16 12.20
CA PHE A 155 -1.72 8.92 13.25
C PHE A 155 -2.42 10.20 13.76
N LYS A 156 -2.14 11.36 13.15
CA LYS A 156 -2.77 12.64 13.49
C LYS A 156 -3.88 12.99 12.51
#